data_AF-A0A4S8P4X2-F1
#
_entry.id   AF-A0A4S8P4X2-F1
#
_cell.length_a   1.000
_cell.length_b   1.000
_cell.length_c   1.000
_cell.angle_alpha   90.00
_cell.angle_beta   90.00
_cell.angle_gamma   90.00
#
_symmetry.space_group_name_H-M   'P 1'
#
loop_
_entity.id
_entity.type
_entity.pdbx_description
1 polymer ?
#
loop_
_entity_poly.entity_id
_entity_poly.type
_entity_poly.pdbx_seq_one_letter_code
_entity_poly.pdbx_strand_id
1 'polypeptide(L)'
;MAGMHPQTLRQYDRLGLVEPARTPGGGRRYSVRDVTRLREIQRLSQDEGVNLAGIKRIMDLEREVHAVRAEAAAAIEELRRTRAQLAELRAMAGPFRRSTDIVLWRGEQR
;
A
#
# COMPACT_ATOMS: atom_id res chain seq x y z
N MET A 1 30.41 4.49 10.57
CA MET A 1 29.65 4.38 9.31
C MET A 1 29.54 2.90 8.92
N ALA A 2 28.36 2.30 9.07
CA ALA A 2 27.97 0.91 8.72
C ALA A 2 28.83 -0.30 9.20
N GLY A 3 30.14 -0.17 9.46
CA GLY A 3 31.02 -1.30 9.81
C GLY A 3 31.26 -2.28 8.67
N MET A 4 30.81 -1.95 7.45
CA MET A 4 30.74 -2.88 6.32
C MET A 4 31.75 -2.51 5.24
N HIS A 5 32.46 -3.51 4.71
CA HIS A 5 33.46 -3.31 3.66
C HIS A 5 32.81 -2.78 2.36
N PRO A 6 33.44 -1.83 1.63
CA PRO A 6 32.88 -1.25 0.40
C PRO A 6 32.49 -2.28 -0.66
N GLN A 7 33.16 -3.44 -0.70
CA GLN A 7 32.84 -4.52 -1.63
C GLN A 7 31.49 -5.19 -1.34
N THR A 8 31.15 -5.37 -0.07
CA THR A 8 29.86 -5.93 0.36
C THR A 8 28.72 -4.98 0.01
N LEU A 9 28.92 -3.68 0.23
CA LEU A 9 27.98 -2.64 -0.20
C LEU A 9 27.76 -2.65 -1.72
N ARG A 10 28.82 -2.91 -2.51
CA ARG A 10 28.72 -3.09 -3.96
C ARG A 10 27.95 -4.35 -4.36
N GLN A 11 28.13 -5.44 -3.62
CA GLN A 11 27.39 -6.67 -3.85
C GLN A 11 25.89 -6.47 -3.59
N TYR A 12 25.53 -5.84 -2.47
CA TYR A 12 24.14 -5.61 -2.10
C TYR A 12 23.42 -4.64 -3.05
N ASP A 13 24.12 -3.59 -3.51
CA ASP A 13 23.61 -2.70 -4.57
C ASP A 13 23.35 -3.46 -5.88
N ARG A 14 24.30 -4.30 -6.33
CA ARG A 14 24.12 -5.11 -7.56
C ARG A 14 22.95 -6.10 -7.46
N LEU A 15 22.67 -6.59 -6.26
CA LEU A 15 21.55 -7.49 -5.99
C LEU A 15 20.21 -6.74 -5.83
N GLY A 16 20.22 -5.40 -5.87
CA GLY A 16 19.03 -4.57 -5.68
C GLY A 16 18.49 -4.61 -4.24
N LEU A 17 19.33 -5.00 -3.27
CA LEU A 17 18.94 -5.06 -1.86
C LEU A 17 18.85 -3.66 -1.23
N VAL A 18 19.57 -2.70 -1.82
CA VAL A 18 19.56 -1.30 -1.45
C VAL A 18 19.84 -0.47 -2.70
N GLU A 19 19.14 0.66 -2.83
CA GLU A 19 19.34 1.62 -3.93
C GLU A 19 20.01 2.88 -3.38
N PRO A 20 21.32 3.08 -3.58
CA PRO A 20 21.99 4.28 -3.13
C PRO A 20 21.60 5.48 -4.00
N ALA A 21 21.45 6.63 -3.37
CA ALA A 21 21.43 7.89 -4.10
C ALA A 21 22.80 8.09 -4.78
N ARG A 22 22.78 8.45 -6.07
CA ARG A 22 23.99 8.75 -6.83
C ARG A 22 24.37 10.21 -6.61
N THR A 23 25.64 10.46 -6.35
CA THR A 23 26.19 11.82 -6.27
C THR A 23 26.59 12.30 -7.68
N PRO A 24 26.71 13.62 -7.92
CA PRO A 24 27.14 14.16 -9.20
C PRO A 24 28.51 13.62 -9.68
N GLY A 25 29.39 13.22 -8.77
CA GLY A 25 30.68 12.59 -9.07
C GLY A 25 30.64 11.05 -9.18
N GLY A 26 29.46 10.43 -9.29
CA GLY A 26 29.33 8.97 -9.44
C GLY A 26 29.47 8.16 -8.14
N GLY A 27 29.77 8.82 -7.02
CA GLY A 27 29.80 8.19 -5.69
C GLY A 27 28.41 7.75 -5.20
N ARG A 28 28.37 6.73 -4.35
CA ARG A 28 27.14 6.19 -3.75
C ARG A 28 26.92 6.81 -2.38
N ARG A 29 25.72 7.35 -2.14
CA ARG A 29 25.31 7.89 -0.85
C ARG A 29 24.19 7.03 -0.29
N TYR A 30 24.45 6.41 0.85
CA TYR A 30 23.48 5.61 1.58
C TYR A 30 22.81 6.49 2.63
N SER A 31 21.48 6.46 2.69
CA SER A 31 20.74 7.08 3.79
C SER A 31 20.90 6.28 5.09
N VAL A 32 20.51 6.86 6.22
CA VAL A 32 20.49 6.15 7.52
C VAL A 32 19.58 4.91 7.45
N ARG A 33 18.48 5.00 6.70
CA ARG A 33 17.56 3.88 6.47
C ARG A 33 18.26 2.76 5.68
N ASP A 34 19.02 3.10 4.65
CA ASP A 34 19.78 2.12 3.87
C ASP A 34 20.82 1.42 4.75
N VAL A 35 21.54 2.18 5.58
CA VAL A 35 22.54 1.60 6.51
C VAL A 35 21.90 0.62 7.50
N THR A 36 20.70 0.94 8.01
CA THR A 36 19.97 0.05 8.91
C THR A 36 19.56 -1.23 8.19
N ARG A 37 19.02 -1.11 6.98
CA ARG A 37 18.66 -2.26 6.13
C ARG A 37 19.87 -3.14 5.79
N LEU A 38 21.01 -2.53 5.47
CA LEU A 38 22.24 -3.27 5.16
C LEU A 38 22.71 -4.10 6.37
N ARG A 39 22.60 -3.57 7.59
CA ARG A 39 22.90 -4.32 8.83
C ARG A 39 21.93 -5.48 9.06
N GLU A 40 20.65 -5.27 8.78
CA GLU A 40 19.62 -6.32 8.86
C GLU A 40 19.95 -7.48 7.90
N ILE A 41 20.25 -7.16 6.63
CA ILE A 41 20.64 -8.13 5.61
C ILE A 41 21.89 -8.90 6.05
N GLN A 42 22.88 -8.19 6.61
CA GLN A 42 24.09 -8.82 7.11
C GLN A 42 23.80 -9.80 8.26
N ARG A 43 22.95 -9.40 9.22
CA ARG A 43 22.53 -10.25 10.35
C ARG A 43 21.80 -11.51 9.86
N LEU A 44 20.80 -11.34 8.99
CA LEU A 44 20.06 -12.47 8.39
C LEU A 44 20.97 -13.42 7.61
N SER A 45 21.97 -12.87 6.92
CA SER A 45 22.91 -13.68 6.14
C SER A 45 23.94 -14.41 7.01
N GLN A 46 24.44 -13.79 8.08
CA GLN A 46 25.52 -14.37 8.90
C GLN A 46 25.01 -15.21 10.07
N ASP A 47 23.95 -14.77 10.74
CA ASP A 47 23.46 -15.41 11.96
C ASP A 47 22.40 -16.48 11.65
N GLU A 48 21.56 -16.22 10.65
CA GLU A 48 20.42 -17.09 10.29
C GLU A 48 20.68 -17.93 9.02
N GLY A 49 21.84 -17.73 8.37
CA GLY A 49 22.24 -18.51 7.19
C GLY A 49 21.37 -18.26 5.94
N VAL A 50 20.59 -17.18 5.92
CA VAL A 50 19.68 -16.88 4.81
C VAL A 50 20.48 -16.42 3.60
N ASN A 51 20.24 -17.06 2.44
CA ASN A 51 20.90 -16.65 1.22
C ASN A 51 20.40 -15.28 0.72
N LEU A 52 21.27 -14.50 0.07
CA LEU A 52 20.95 -13.14 -0.38
C LEU A 52 19.78 -13.08 -1.38
N ALA A 53 19.56 -14.15 -2.16
CA ALA A 53 18.42 -14.24 -3.08
C ALA A 53 17.08 -14.38 -2.33
N GLY A 54 17.08 -15.11 -1.22
CA GLY A 54 15.96 -15.26 -0.30
C GLY A 54 15.67 -13.96 0.42
N ILE A 55 16.71 -13.27 0.92
CA ILE A 55 16.56 -11.94 1.52
C ILE A 55 15.97 -10.95 0.49
N LYS A 56 16.46 -10.97 -0.76
CA LYS A 56 15.87 -10.17 -1.85
C LYS A 56 14.39 -10.50 -2.02
N ARG A 57 14.05 -11.78 -2.13
CA ARG A 57 12.66 -12.23 -2.35
C ARG A 57 11.74 -11.80 -1.21
N ILE A 58 12.19 -11.91 0.04
CA ILE A 58 11.44 -11.45 1.22
C ILE A 58 11.20 -9.95 1.13
N MET A 59 12.23 -9.15 0.87
CA MET A 59 12.07 -7.70 0.75
C MET A 59 11.19 -7.29 -0.43
N ASP A 60 11.25 -8.01 -1.55
CA ASP A 60 10.37 -7.78 -2.70
C ASP A 60 8.90 -8.05 -2.30
N LEU A 61 8.64 -9.16 -1.63
CA LEU A 61 7.31 -9.51 -1.11
C LEU A 61 6.81 -8.50 -0.06
N GLU A 62 7.68 -8.02 0.84
CA GLU A 62 7.31 -6.97 1.80
C GLU A 62 6.87 -5.69 1.09
N ARG A 63 7.56 -5.30 0.01
CA ARG A 63 7.17 -4.14 -0.80
C ARG A 63 5.84 -4.36 -1.49
N GLU A 64 5.62 -5.53 -2.08
CA GLU A 64 4.34 -5.90 -2.70
C GLU A 64 3.19 -5.88 -1.68
N VAL A 65 3.38 -6.48 -0.50
CA VAL A 65 2.39 -6.47 0.59
C VAL A 65 2.09 -5.05 1.05
N HIS A 66 3.11 -4.20 1.19
CA HIS A 66 2.92 -2.79 1.52
C HIS A 66 2.12 -2.03 0.46
N ALA A 67 2.41 -2.25 -0.82
CA ALA A 67 1.68 -1.63 -1.92
C ALA A 67 0.21 -2.06 -1.93
N VAL A 68 -0.05 -3.37 -1.86
CA VAL A 68 -1.41 -3.92 -1.81
C VAL A 68 -2.19 -3.41 -0.60
N ARG A 69 -1.56 -3.31 0.57
CA ARG A 69 -2.20 -2.74 1.76
C ARG A 69 -2.54 -1.27 1.60
N ALA A 70 -1.67 -0.48 0.95
CA ALA A 70 -1.92 0.93 0.68
C ALA A 70 -3.09 1.11 -0.31
N GLU A 71 -3.13 0.30 -1.37
CA GLU A 71 -4.25 0.28 -2.33
C GLU A 71 -5.56 -0.11 -1.66
N ALA A 72 -5.56 -1.18 -0.84
CA ALA A 72 -6.74 -1.60 -0.10
C ALA A 72 -7.24 -0.51 0.86
N ALA A 73 -6.33 0.18 1.56
CA ALA A 73 -6.69 1.28 2.44
C ALA A 73 -7.34 2.44 1.65
N ALA A 74 -6.80 2.80 0.49
CA ALA A 74 -7.37 3.82 -0.38
C ALA A 74 -8.77 3.43 -0.88
N ALA A 75 -8.96 2.20 -1.35
CA ALA A 75 -10.24 1.70 -1.85
C ALA A 75 -11.31 1.64 -0.75
N ILE A 76 -10.94 1.22 0.46
CA ILE A 76 -11.84 1.23 1.63
C ILE A 76 -12.30 2.66 1.93
N GLU A 77 -11.39 3.62 1.86
CA GLU A 77 -11.70 5.02 2.15
C GLU A 77 -12.62 5.65 1.08
N GLU A 78 -12.42 5.30 -0.18
CA GLU A 78 -13.33 5.67 -1.27
C GLU A 78 -14.73 5.07 -1.07
N LEU A 79 -14.81 3.77 -0.74
CA LEU A 79 -16.08 3.11 -0.46
C LEU A 79 -16.83 3.75 0.70
N ARG A 80 -16.11 4.17 1.75
CA ARG A 80 -16.68 4.91 2.89
C ARG A 80 -17.28 6.23 2.44
N ARG A 81 -16.56 7.02 1.64
CA ARG A 81 -17.04 8.30 1.11
C ARG A 81 -18.29 8.13 0.26
N THR A 82 -18.30 7.18 -0.68
CA THR A 82 -19.45 6.91 -1.54
C THR A 82 -20.67 6.45 -0.73
N ARG A 83 -20.47 5.61 0.29
CA ARG A 83 -21.56 5.19 1.19
C ARG A 83 -22.13 6.35 2.00
N ALA A 84 -21.30 7.26 2.49
CA ALA A 84 -21.74 8.45 3.20
C ALA A 84 -22.58 9.36 2.29
N GLN A 85 -22.13 9.61 1.06
CA GLN A 85 -22.88 10.38 0.06
C GLN A 85 -24.24 9.75 -0.26
N LEU A 86 -24.30 8.43 -0.46
CA LEU A 86 -25.57 7.73 -0.69
C LEU A 86 -26.52 7.80 0.51
N ALA A 87 -25.98 7.76 1.74
CA ALA A 87 -26.78 7.91 2.95
C ALA A 87 -27.36 9.33 3.05
N GLU A 88 -26.55 10.34 2.74
CA GLU A 88 -26.97 11.75 2.71
C GLU A 88 -28.07 11.98 1.67
N LEU A 89 -27.88 11.52 0.43
CA LEU A 89 -28.90 11.62 -0.63
C LEU A 89 -30.20 10.92 -0.25
N ARG A 90 -30.14 9.75 0.39
CA ARG A 90 -31.32 9.04 0.90
C ARG A 90 -32.02 9.82 2.00
N ALA A 91 -31.27 10.47 2.89
CA ALA A 91 -31.85 11.31 3.94
C ALA A 91 -32.53 12.56 3.36
N MET A 92 -31.91 13.18 2.34
CA MET A 92 -32.45 14.35 1.62
C MET A 92 -33.72 14.02 0.83
N ALA A 93 -33.79 12.85 0.20
CA ALA A 93 -34.98 12.42 -0.55
C ALA A 93 -36.21 12.19 0.35
N GLY A 94 -36.05 12.20 1.68
CA GLY A 94 -37.11 11.97 2.66
C GLY A 94 -37.72 10.57 2.56
N PRO A 95 -38.59 10.16 3.51
CA PRO A 95 -39.41 8.99 3.31
C PRO A 95 -40.37 9.30 2.17
N PHE A 96 -40.04 8.91 0.94
CA PHE A 96 -41.03 8.77 -0.12
C PHE A 96 -42.08 7.78 0.39
N ARG A 97 -43.14 8.32 1.00
CA ARG A 97 -44.36 7.62 1.33
C ARG A 97 -44.85 7.07 0.00
N ARG A 98 -44.76 5.75 -0.21
CA ARG A 98 -45.43 5.07 -1.30
C ARG A 98 -46.92 5.34 -1.12
N SER A 99 -47.41 6.41 -1.76
CA SER A 99 -48.83 6.66 -1.95
C SER A 99 -49.31 5.61 -2.95
N THR A 100 -49.49 4.40 -2.43
CA THR A 100 -50.17 3.30 -3.11
C THR A 100 -51.67 3.40 -2.84
N ASP A 101 -52.21 4.62 -2.81
CA ASP A 101 -53.65 4.82 -2.91
C ASP A 101 -54.00 4.73 -4.39
N ILE A 102 -54.20 3.49 -4.85
CA ILE A 102 -54.97 3.23 -6.07
C ILE A 102 -56.39 3.72 -5.76
N VAL A 103 -56.70 4.95 -6.16
CA VAL A 103 -58.07 5.45 -6.16
C VAL A 103 -58.80 4.72 -7.29
N LEU A 104 -59.54 3.68 -6.92
CA LEU A 104 -60.52 3.03 -7.79
C LEU A 104 -61.62 4.06 -8.11
N TRP A 105 -61.48 4.76 -9.23
CA TRP A 105 -62.56 5.58 -9.77
C TRP A 105 -63.68 4.63 -10.23
N ARG A 106 -64.70 4.45 -9.39
CA ARG A 106 -65.96 3.82 -9.77
C ARG A 106 -66.83 4.90 -10.41
N GLY A 107 -66.73 5.03 -11.73
CA GLY A 107 -67.73 5.75 -12.51
C GLY A 107 -69.02 4.95 -12.52
N GLU A 108 -70.01 5.40 -11.77
CA GLU A 108 -71.40 5.02 -11.97
C GLU A 108 -72.24 6.30 -12.04
N GLN A 109 -73.36 6.21 -12.77
CA GLN A 109 -74.40 7.22 -13.04
C GLN A 109 -74.05 8.14 -14.23
N ARG A 110 -74.74 8.11 -15.38
CA ARG A 110 -76.12 7.73 -15.72
C ARG A 110 -76.20 7.17 -17.14
#